data_AF-A0AAV3XC97-F1
#
_entry.id   AF-A0AAV3XC97-F1
#
_cell.length_a   1.000
_cell.length_b   1.000
_cell.length_c   1.000
_cell.angle_alpha   90.00
_cell.angle_beta   90.00
_cell.angle_gamma   90.00
#
_symmetry.space_group_name_H-M   'P 1'
#
loop_
_entity.id
_entity.type
_entity.pdbx_description
1 polymer ?
#
loop_
_entity_poly.entity_id
_entity_poly.type
_entity_poly.pdbx_seq_one_letter_code
_entity_poly.pdbx_strand_id
1 'polypeptide(L)'
;MSTVYRLKASELNNQFLEQIKAEFADKEIEIVISEFDETQYLLQSESNKNKLLQAIDNVKERQNLVEVNLQDLQSAEENEQKNSF
;
A
#
# COMPACT_ATOMS: atom_id res chain seq x y z
N MET A 1 11.60 -0.78 -13.11
CA MET A 1 11.28 -1.43 -11.81
C MET A 1 11.65 -0.42 -10.74
N SER A 2 10.70 -0.02 -9.88
CA SER A 2 10.92 0.99 -8.84
C SER A 2 10.84 0.33 -7.47
N THR A 3 11.88 0.50 -6.65
CA THR A 3 11.89 0.05 -5.25
C THR A 3 11.57 1.23 -4.36
N VAL A 4 10.63 1.07 -3.43
CA VAL A 4 10.22 2.14 -2.49
C VAL A 4 10.63 1.73 -1.09
N TYR A 5 11.52 2.51 -0.47
CA TYR A 5 11.90 2.34 0.94
C TYR A 5 11.10 3.33 1.80
N ARG A 6 10.45 2.83 2.87
CA ARG A 6 9.76 3.66 3.87
C ARG A 6 10.50 3.54 5.19
N LEU A 7 11.09 4.62 5.65
CA LEU A 7 11.90 4.66 6.86
C LEU A 7 11.76 6.01 7.57
N LYS A 8 12.05 6.04 8.87
CA LYS A 8 12.17 7.29 9.63
C LYS A 8 13.44 8.02 9.21
N ALA A 9 13.43 9.34 9.31
CA ALA A 9 14.63 10.14 9.03
C ALA A 9 15.84 9.74 9.89
N SER A 10 15.61 9.30 11.13
CA SER A 10 16.65 8.79 12.04
C SER A 10 17.30 7.49 11.59
N GLU A 11 16.67 6.74 10.69
CA GLU A 11 17.16 5.47 10.17
C GLU A 11 18.02 5.67 8.90
N LEU A 12 18.01 6.89 8.34
CA LEU A 12 18.88 7.26 7.24
C LEU A 12 20.32 7.37 7.76
N ASN A 13 21.16 6.42 7.38
CA ASN A 13 22.55 6.36 7.83
C ASN A 13 23.48 5.93 6.69
N ASN A 14 24.80 5.97 6.96
CA ASN A 14 25.80 5.63 5.95
C ASN A 14 25.68 4.18 5.47
N GLN A 15 25.31 3.24 6.34
CA GLN A 15 25.14 1.84 5.95
C GLN A 15 24.01 1.68 4.93
N PHE A 16 22.89 2.39 5.11
CA PHE A 16 21.78 2.39 4.15
C PHE A 16 22.21 2.96 2.78
N LEU A 17 22.99 4.04 2.78
CA LEU A 17 23.51 4.61 1.52
C LEU A 17 24.46 3.65 0.80
N GLU A 18 25.31 2.91 1.53
CA GLU A 18 26.18 1.89 0.93
C GLU A 18 25.37 0.73 0.33
N GLN A 19 24.25 0.35 0.95
CA GLN A 19 23.33 -0.66 0.39
C GLN A 19 22.71 -0.19 -0.94
N ILE A 20 22.24 1.06 -1.01
CA ILE A 20 21.70 1.63 -2.26
C ILE A 20 22.78 1.62 -3.35
N LYS A 21 24.01 2.06 -3.04
CA LYS A 21 25.12 2.03 -4.01
C LYS A 21 25.42 0.60 -4.49
N ALA A 22 25.41 -0.38 -3.58
CA ALA A 22 25.67 -1.77 -3.95
C ALA A 22 24.57 -2.36 -4.85
N GLU A 23 23.30 -2.00 -4.61
CA GLU A 23 22.16 -2.51 -5.38
C GLU A 23 22.07 -1.89 -6.79
N PHE A 24 22.37 -0.60 -6.90
CA PHE A 24 22.21 0.13 -8.16
C PHE A 24 23.52 0.35 -8.93
N ALA A 25 24.69 0.15 -8.30
CA ALA A 25 26.02 0.25 -8.91
C ALA A 25 26.19 1.52 -9.76
N ASP A 26 26.48 1.37 -11.06
CA ASP A 26 26.71 2.47 -12.01
C ASP A 26 25.43 2.98 -12.70
N LYS A 27 24.24 2.57 -12.23
CA LYS A 27 22.97 3.04 -12.80
C LYS A 27 22.68 4.46 -12.31
N GLU A 28 22.12 5.28 -13.19
CA GLU A 28 21.50 6.53 -12.77
C GLU A 28 20.27 6.23 -11.90
N ILE A 29 20.21 6.84 -10.73
CA ILE A 29 19.11 6.70 -9.78
C ILE A 29 18.54 8.07 -9.41
N GLU A 30 17.24 8.10 -9.18
CA GLU A 30 16.51 9.24 -8.62
C GLU A 30 16.10 8.92 -7.18
N ILE A 31 16.36 9.86 -6.25
CA ILE A 31 15.94 9.74 -4.85
C ILE A 31 14.94 10.86 -4.56
N VAL A 32 13.71 10.50 -4.23
CA VAL A 32 12.66 11.44 -3.84
C VAL A 32 12.46 11.35 -2.32
N ILE A 33 12.65 12.47 -1.62
CA ILE A 33 12.47 12.57 -0.16
C ILE A 33 11.30 13.51 0.10
N SER A 34 10.29 13.01 0.81
CA SER A 34 9.14 13.80 1.26
C SER A 34 8.78 13.40 2.69
N GLU A 35 8.21 14.33 3.45
CA GLU A 35 7.56 13.98 4.70
C GLU A 35 6.40 13.02 4.42
N PHE A 36 6.37 11.89 5.13
CA PHE A 36 5.31 10.89 4.96
C PHE A 36 4.17 11.17 5.93
N ASP A 37 3.13 11.84 5.43
CA ASP A 37 1.83 11.94 6.10
C ASP A 37 0.80 11.12 5.32
N GLU A 38 0.53 9.91 5.80
CA GLU A 38 -0.45 8.99 5.21
C GLU A 38 -1.86 9.60 5.16
N THR A 39 -2.17 10.53 6.08
CA THR A 39 -3.44 11.24 6.14
C THR A 39 -3.54 12.24 4.98
N GLN A 40 -2.47 12.98 4.69
CA GLN A 40 -2.45 13.89 3.54
C GLN A 40 -2.53 13.13 2.22
N TYR A 41 -1.89 11.96 2.09
CA TYR A 41 -2.00 11.15 0.88
C TYR A 41 -3.41 10.61 0.63
N LEU A 42 -4.12 10.15 1.68
CA LEU A 42 -5.52 9.73 1.57
C LEU A 42 -6.48 10.90 1.29
N LEU A 43 -6.15 12.10 1.76
CA LEU A 43 -6.95 13.31 1.61
C LEU A 43 -6.54 14.18 0.40
N GLN A 44 -5.49 13.80 -0.34
CA GLN A 44 -4.91 14.58 -1.44
C GLN A 44 -5.88 14.80 -2.61
N SER A 45 -6.88 13.93 -2.75
CA SER A 45 -7.97 14.10 -3.71
C SER A 45 -9.29 14.24 -2.96
N GLU A 46 -10.04 15.28 -3.27
CA GLU A 46 -11.36 15.54 -2.70
C GLU A 46 -12.31 14.33 -2.93
N SER A 47 -12.16 13.65 -4.07
CA SER A 47 -12.85 12.40 -4.36
C SER A 47 -12.47 11.26 -3.40
N ASN A 48 -11.18 11.08 -3.08
CA ASN A 48 -10.72 10.01 -2.19
C ASN A 48 -11.15 10.28 -0.74
N LYS A 49 -11.06 11.54 -0.31
CA LYS A 49 -11.60 11.99 0.97
C LYS A 49 -13.08 11.70 1.10
N ASN A 50 -13.89 12.07 0.11
CA ASN A 50 -15.34 11.86 0.13
C ASN A 50 -15.69 10.36 0.18
N LYS A 51 -15.00 9.53 -0.60
CA LYS A 51 -15.18 8.07 -0.56
C LYS A 51 -14.82 7.47 0.79
N LEU A 52 -13.72 7.91 1.41
CA LEU A 52 -13.30 7.42 2.72
C LEU A 52 -14.31 7.82 3.81
N LEU A 53 -14.75 9.08 3.83
CA LEU A 53 -15.76 9.55 4.78
C LEU A 53 -17.08 8.80 4.61
N GLN A 54 -17.54 8.63 3.37
CA GLN A 54 -18.75 7.86 3.08
C GLN A 54 -18.62 6.39 3.52
N ALA A 55 -17.45 5.76 3.34
CA ALA A 55 -17.21 4.40 3.81
C ALA A 55 -17.26 4.30 5.34
N ILE A 56 -16.73 5.30 6.05
CA ILE A 56 -16.80 5.38 7.53
C ILE A 56 -18.27 5.49 7.98
N ASP A 57 -19.07 6.32 7.32
CA ASP A 57 -20.48 6.51 7.66
C ASP A 57 -21.30 5.24 7.36
N ASN A 58 -21.07 4.60 6.21
CA ASN A 58 -21.64 3.29 5.87
C ASN A 58 -21.39 2.24 6.97
N VAL A 59 -20.16 2.18 7.52
CA VAL A 59 -19.83 1.25 8.61
C VAL A 59 -20.57 1.61 9.91
N LYS A 60 -20.60 2.90 10.29
CA LYS A 60 -21.29 3.36 11.52
C LYS A 60 -22.78 3.09 11.46
N GLU A 61 -23.40 3.34 10.31
CA GLU A 61 -24.84 3.18 10.10
C GLU A 61 -25.23 1.74 9.73
N ARG A 62 -24.24 0.85 9.54
CA ARG A 62 -24.43 -0.52 9.04
C ARG A 62 -25.18 -0.57 7.71
N GLN A 63 -24.88 0.38 6.83
CA GLN A 63 -25.47 0.48 5.49
C GLN A 63 -24.42 0.15 4.44
N ASN A 64 -24.84 -0.42 3.30
CA ASN A 64 -23.97 -0.70 2.16
C ASN A 64 -22.74 -1.57 2.50
N LEU A 65 -22.88 -2.48 3.48
CA LEU A 65 -21.84 -3.42 3.86
C LEU A 65 -22.11 -4.78 3.20
N VAL A 66 -21.07 -5.39 2.63
CA VAL A 66 -21.09 -6.78 2.22
C VAL A 66 -20.40 -7.57 3.31
N GLU A 67 -21.14 -8.45 3.98
CA GLU A 67 -20.56 -9.38 4.94
C GLU A 67 -19.90 -10.51 4.16
N VAL A 68 -18.60 -10.69 4.39
CA VAL A 68 -17.81 -11.73 3.72
C VAL A 68 -17.28 -12.67 4.79
N ASN A 69 -17.61 -13.94 4.63
CA ASN A 69 -17.02 -15.01 5.42
C ASN A 69 -15.64 -15.36 4.82
N LEU A 70 -14.59 -15.20 5.62
CA LEU A 70 -13.21 -15.39 5.14
C LEU A 70 -12.92 -16.85 4.76
N GLN A 71 -13.66 -17.81 5.32
CA GLN A 71 -13.59 -19.23 4.96
C GLN A 71 -14.12 -19.50 3.54
N ASP A 72 -15.09 -18.70 3.07
CA ASP A 72 -15.66 -18.85 1.72
C ASP A 72 -14.69 -18.35 0.63
N LEU A 73 -13.79 -17.41 0.98
CA LEU A 73 -12.77 -16.90 0.07
C LEU A 73 -11.63 -17.90 -0.18
N GLN A 74 -11.25 -18.70 0.83
CA GLN A 74 -10.21 -19.74 0.69
C GLN A 74 -10.66 -20.87 -0.25
N SER A 75 -11.95 -21.15 -0.28
CA SER A 75 -12.55 -22.21 -1.10
C SER A 75 -12.63 -21.87 -2.58
N ALA A 76 -12.56 -20.57 -2.95
CA ALA A 76 -12.62 -20.10 -4.32
C ALA A 76 -11.27 -20.26 -5.05
N GLU A 77 -10.15 -20.07 -4.34
CA GLU A 77 -8.79 -20.20 -4.90
C GLU A 77 -8.44 -21.66 -5.25
N GLU A 78 -8.96 -22.64 -4.51
CA GLU A 78 -8.71 -24.07 -4.76
C GLU A 78 -9.47 -24.63 -5.98
N ASN A 79 -10.60 -24.02 -6.35
CA ASN A 79 -11.44 -24.50 -7.45
C ASN A 79 -11.00 -23.98 -8.83
N GLU A 80 -10.38 -22.80 -8.91
CA GLU A 80 -9.79 -22.31 -10.17
C GLU A 80 -8.55 -23.10 -10.60
N GLN A 81 -7.76 -23.61 -9.65
CA GLN A 81 -6.57 -24.42 -9.95
C GLN A 81 -6.92 -25.85 -10.42
N LYS A 82 -8.05 -26.42 -10.00
CA LYS A 82 -8.48 -27.76 -10.41
C LYS A 82 -9.14 -27.82 -11.78
N ASN A 83 -9.70 -26.73 -12.28
CA ASN A 83 -10.34 -26.67 -13.60
C ASN A 83 -9.39 -26.24 -14.73
N SER A 84 -8.09 -26.12 -14.45
CA SER A 84 -7.03 -25.79 -15.43
C SER A 84 -6.09 -26.96 -15.76
N PHE A 85 -6.43 -28.18 -15.35
CA PHE A 85 -5.71 -29.41 -15.73
C PHE A 85 -6.66 -30.46 -16.33
#